data_AF-A0A368KGV9-F1
#
_entry.id   AF-A0A368KGV9-F1
#
_cell.length_a   1.000
_cell.length_b   1.000
_cell.length_c   1.000
_cell.angle_alpha   90.00
_cell.angle_beta   90.00
_cell.angle_gamma   90.00
#
_symmetry.space_group_name_H-M   'P 1'
#
loop_
_entity.id
_entity.type
_entity.pdbx_description
1 polymer ?
#
loop_
_entity_poly.entity_id
_entity_poly.type
_entity_poly.pdbx_seq_one_letter_code
_entity_poly.pdbx_strand_id
1 'polypeptide(L)'
;MSTASSAIERFSRYQSEDAQSEQPVCCPVRDVLDRIGDKWSILMIMTLASRSQRFSELHRAVRDISKRMLTQTLRDLERDGLITRHVYPTTPPSVEYRLSPLGRSLLDPMASLIVWADRSSGEIHAARARFDGSPTDVPQSRAVKTRKTGVPAATG
;
A
#
# COMPACT_ATOMS: atom_id res chain seq x y z
N MET A 1 2.08 20.70 18.29
CA MET A 1 3.16 20.44 17.31
C MET A 1 2.68 19.35 16.38
N SER A 2 2.69 19.59 15.05
CA SER A 2 2.12 18.64 14.07
C SER A 2 2.94 17.34 14.03
N THR A 3 2.28 16.18 14.05
CA THR A 3 2.89 14.85 13.91
C THR A 3 3.85 14.75 12.73
N ALA A 4 3.59 15.51 11.65
CA ALA A 4 4.45 15.59 10.48
C ALA A 4 5.84 16.20 10.77
N SER A 5 5.93 17.25 11.59
CA SER A 5 7.23 17.85 11.96
C SER A 5 8.10 16.88 12.77
N SER A 6 7.50 16.09 13.67
CA SER A 6 8.23 15.10 14.46
C SER A 6 8.72 13.90 13.62
N ALA A 7 7.96 13.51 12.59
CA ALA A 7 8.38 12.46 11.66
C ALA A 7 9.54 12.92 10.76
N ILE A 8 9.49 14.17 10.28
CA ILE A 8 10.55 14.77 9.47
C ILE A 8 11.82 14.97 10.32
N GLU A 9 11.70 15.45 11.56
CA GLU A 9 12.85 15.57 12.47
C GLU A 9 13.50 14.22 12.82
N ARG A 10 12.70 13.15 12.99
CA ARG A 10 13.23 11.79 13.16
C ARG A 10 13.94 11.30 11.91
N PHE A 11 13.36 11.52 10.73
CA PHE A 11 13.98 11.14 9.45
C PHE A 11 15.30 11.88 9.21
N SER A 12 15.37 13.17 9.54
CA SER A 12 16.60 13.97 9.45
C SER A 12 17.69 13.50 10.41
N ARG A 13 17.33 12.97 11.58
CA ARG A 13 18.29 12.43 12.56
C ARG A 13 19.02 11.20 12.03
N TYR A 14 18.33 10.32 11.30
CA TYR A 14 18.95 9.17 10.65
C TYR A 14 19.96 9.58 9.59
N GLN A 15 19.63 10.59 8.76
CA GLN A 15 20.56 11.07 7.73
C GLN A 15 21.83 11.73 8.31
N SER A 16 21.76 12.34 9.50
CA SER A 16 22.93 12.92 10.16
C SER A 16 23.86 11.88 10.80
N GLU A 17 23.31 10.74 11.24
CA GLU A 17 24.09 9.63 11.81
C GLU A 17 24.83 8.83 10.72
N ASP A 18 24.21 8.65 9.55
CA ASP A 18 24.83 8.00 8.38
C ASP A 18 26.05 8.80 7.84
N ALA A 19 26.01 10.14 7.90
CA ALA A 19 27.02 11.01 7.34
C ALA A 19 28.39 11.01 8.07
N GLN A 20 28.47 10.46 9.29
CA GLN A 20 29.70 10.44 10.10
C GLN A 20 30.37 9.06 10.17
N SER A 21 29.89 8.09 9.40
CA SER A 21 30.35 6.69 9.45
C SER A 21 31.13 6.28 8.20
N GLU A 22 32.29 5.63 8.38
CA GLU A 22 33.14 5.12 7.28
C GLU A 22 32.58 3.84 6.62
N GLN A 23 31.55 3.23 7.20
CA GLN A 23 30.81 2.11 6.62
C GLN A 23 29.41 2.58 6.24
N PRO A 24 28.84 2.15 5.11
CA PRO A 24 27.46 2.47 4.77
C PRO A 24 26.53 1.90 5.84
N VAL A 25 26.12 2.76 6.77
CA VAL A 25 25.11 2.41 7.77
C VAL A 25 23.82 2.20 6.98
N CYS A 26 23.38 0.94 6.93
CA CYS A 26 22.08 0.59 6.39
C CYS A 26 21.05 1.24 7.32
N CYS A 27 20.55 2.42 6.95
CA CYS A 27 19.56 3.15 7.72
C CYS A 27 18.35 2.22 7.94
N PRO A 28 18.09 1.71 9.16
CA PRO A 28 17.11 0.64 9.37
C PRO A 28 15.70 1.07 8.97
N VAL A 29 15.41 2.37 9.04
CA VAL A 29 14.14 2.94 8.61
C VAL A 29 14.02 2.98 7.09
N ARG A 30 15.12 3.23 6.35
CA ARG A 30 15.12 3.19 4.89
C ARG A 30 14.81 1.80 4.39
N ASP A 31 15.44 0.77 4.94
CA ASP A 31 15.20 -0.62 4.53
C ASP A 31 13.74 -1.03 4.70
N VAL A 32 13.12 -0.61 5.82
CA VAL A 32 11.68 -0.83 6.06
C VAL A 32 10.83 -0.04 5.06
N LEU A 33 11.16 1.23 4.81
CA LEU A 33 10.45 2.07 3.84
C LEU A 33 10.54 1.54 2.41
N ASP A 34 11.70 1.03 2.00
CA ASP A 34 11.94 0.42 0.70
C ASP A 34 11.11 -0.86 0.54
N ARG A 35 11.01 -1.67 1.61
CA ARG A 35 10.14 -2.84 1.64
C ARG A 35 8.67 -2.46 1.51
N ILE A 36 8.16 -1.62 2.41
CA ILE A 36 6.72 -1.32 2.42
C ILE A 36 6.30 -0.43 1.25
N GLY A 37 7.26 0.30 0.66
CA GLY A 37 7.06 1.18 -0.49
C GLY A 37 7.10 0.45 -1.83
N ASP A 38 7.53 -0.81 -1.87
CA ASP A 38 7.50 -1.60 -3.10
C ASP A 38 6.05 -1.87 -3.55
N LYS A 39 5.84 -1.83 -4.87
CA LYS A 39 4.52 -1.98 -5.51
C LYS A 39 3.76 -3.20 -5.00
N TRP A 40 4.43 -4.33 -4.84
CA TRP A 40 3.78 -5.60 -4.54
C TRP A 40 3.45 -5.72 -3.06
N SER A 41 4.35 -5.26 -2.18
CA SER A 41 4.11 -5.25 -0.73
C SER A 41 2.85 -4.47 -0.38
N ILE A 42 2.68 -3.27 -0.95
CA ILE A 42 1.46 -2.46 -0.75
C ILE A 42 0.21 -3.22 -1.18
N LEU A 43 0.21 -3.78 -2.40
CA LEU A 43 -0.94 -4.51 -2.92
C LEU A 43 -1.27 -5.74 -2.08
N MET A 44 -0.27 -6.47 -1.58
CA MET A 44 -0.47 -7.62 -0.71
C MET A 44 -1.06 -7.22 0.64
N ILE A 45 -0.52 -6.18 1.28
CA ILE A 45 -1.03 -5.68 2.57
C ILE A 45 -2.50 -5.26 2.42
N MET A 46 -2.82 -4.49 1.37
CA MET A 46 -4.18 -4.03 1.11
C MET A 46 -5.14 -5.19 0.80
N THR A 47 -4.69 -6.19 0.04
CA THR A 47 -5.50 -7.37 -0.29
C THR A 47 -5.82 -8.20 0.96
N LEU A 48 -4.86 -8.34 1.87
CA LEU A 48 -4.98 -9.08 3.12
C LEU A 48 -5.66 -8.31 4.26
N ALA A 49 -5.90 -7.00 4.08
CA ALA A 49 -6.55 -6.15 5.09
C ALA A 49 -7.98 -6.60 5.43
N SER A 50 -8.69 -7.15 4.44
CA SER A 50 -10.08 -7.59 4.61
C SER A 50 -10.21 -8.97 5.27
N ARG A 51 -9.41 -9.95 4.83
CA ARG A 51 -9.46 -11.34 5.32
C ARG A 51 -8.17 -12.09 5.01
N SER A 52 -8.00 -13.26 5.62
CA SER A 52 -7.00 -14.23 5.18
C SER A 52 -7.30 -14.72 3.77
N GLN A 53 -6.25 -14.98 2.98
CA GLN A 53 -6.37 -15.44 1.61
C GLN A 53 -5.35 -16.53 1.27
N ARG A 54 -5.72 -17.43 0.36
CA ARG A 54 -4.82 -18.43 -0.22
C ARG A 54 -3.95 -17.81 -1.31
N PHE A 55 -2.83 -18.47 -1.64
CA PHE A 55 -1.92 -18.03 -2.70
C PHE A 55 -2.64 -17.78 -4.05
N SER A 56 -3.54 -18.68 -4.44
CA SER A 56 -4.28 -18.57 -5.70
C SER A 56 -5.27 -17.40 -5.71
N GLU A 57 -5.83 -17.04 -4.57
CA GLU A 57 -6.72 -15.87 -4.43
C GLU A 57 -5.90 -14.58 -4.56
N LEU A 58 -4.77 -14.49 -3.86
CA LEU A 58 -3.84 -13.36 -3.94
C LEU A 58 -3.34 -13.13 -5.38
N HIS A 59 -2.93 -14.21 -6.06
CA HIS A 59 -2.49 -14.13 -7.46
C HIS A 59 -3.62 -13.74 -8.43
N ARG A 60 -4.88 -14.05 -8.10
CA ARG A 60 -6.04 -13.62 -8.91
C ARG A 60 -6.41 -12.17 -8.66
N ALA A 61 -6.24 -11.68 -7.43
CA ALA A 61 -6.49 -10.30 -7.05
C ALA A 61 -5.49 -9.34 -7.71
N VAL A 62 -4.22 -9.75 -7.83
CA VAL A 62 -3.15 -8.94 -8.43
C VAL A 62 -2.66 -9.62 -9.70
N ARG A 63 -3.31 -9.36 -10.84
CA ARG A 63 -3.08 -10.15 -12.08
C ARG A 63 -1.75 -9.89 -12.77
N ASP A 64 -1.11 -8.77 -12.49
CA ASP A 64 0.15 -8.33 -13.08
C ASP A 64 1.39 -8.84 -12.31
N ILE A 65 1.21 -9.47 -11.15
CA ILE A 65 2.29 -10.11 -10.42
C ILE A 65 2.56 -11.50 -10.97
N SER A 66 3.84 -11.84 -11.17
CA SER A 66 4.21 -13.23 -11.46
C SER A 66 4.12 -14.10 -10.20
N LYS A 67 3.87 -15.40 -10.36
CA LYS A 67 3.89 -16.36 -9.22
C LYS A 67 5.20 -16.31 -8.44
N ARG A 68 6.35 -16.21 -9.15
CA ARG A 68 7.67 -16.11 -8.53
C ARG A 68 7.76 -14.86 -7.64
N MET A 69 7.35 -13.72 -8.18
CA MET A 69 7.36 -12.46 -7.44
C MET A 69 6.42 -12.52 -6.24
N LEU A 70 5.19 -13.06 -6.41
CA LEU A 70 4.26 -13.25 -5.30
C LEU A 70 4.84 -14.12 -4.18
N THR A 71 5.50 -15.23 -4.51
CA THR A 71 6.18 -16.06 -3.52
C THR A 71 7.27 -15.28 -2.79
N GLN A 72 8.06 -14.48 -3.51
CA GLN A 72 9.11 -13.66 -2.90
C GLN A 72 8.53 -12.60 -1.97
N THR A 73 7.56 -11.82 -2.44
CA THR A 73 6.87 -10.79 -1.64
C THR A 73 6.25 -11.38 -0.38
N LEU A 74 5.56 -12.53 -0.46
CA LEU A 74 4.97 -13.15 0.72
C LEU A 74 6.02 -13.63 1.73
N ARG A 75 7.14 -14.21 1.26
CA ARG A 75 8.25 -14.61 2.13
C ARG A 75 8.88 -13.42 2.84
N ASP A 76 9.06 -12.33 2.11
CA ASP A 76 9.64 -11.11 2.62
C ASP A 76 8.75 -10.44 3.66
N LEU A 77 7.45 -10.30 3.37
CA LEU A 77 6.48 -9.79 4.33
C LEU A 77 6.34 -10.69 5.57
N GLU A 78 6.49 -12.00 5.41
CA GLU A 78 6.48 -12.95 6.54
C GLU A 78 7.75 -12.81 7.39
N ARG A 79 8.92 -12.68 6.74
CA ARG A 79 10.21 -12.42 7.41
C ARG A 79 10.20 -11.12 8.21
N ASP A 80 9.59 -10.08 7.66
CA ASP A 80 9.47 -8.76 8.30
C ASP A 80 8.35 -8.74 9.36
N GLY A 81 7.65 -9.87 9.56
CA GLY A 81 6.62 -10.02 10.57
C GLY A 81 5.32 -9.29 10.25
N LEU A 82 5.12 -8.83 9.02
CA LEU A 82 3.92 -8.11 8.57
C LEU A 82 2.76 -9.08 8.26
N ILE A 83 3.08 -10.30 7.84
CA ILE A 83 2.09 -11.35 7.62
C ILE A 83 2.45 -12.62 8.39
N THR A 84 1.47 -13.51 8.55
CA THR A 84 1.68 -14.87 9.05
C THR A 84 1.11 -15.88 8.07
N ARG A 85 1.80 -17.01 7.93
CA ARG A 85 1.39 -18.14 7.08
C ARG A 85 0.82 -19.26 7.94
N HIS A 86 -0.41 -19.66 7.67
CA HIS A 86 -1.10 -20.75 8.37
C HIS A 86 -1.32 -21.93 7.43
N VAL A 87 -0.90 -23.12 7.87
CA VAL A 87 -1.10 -24.37 7.15
C VAL A 87 -2.25 -25.12 7.81
N TYR A 88 -3.28 -25.41 7.02
CA TYR A 88 -4.45 -26.17 7.45
C TYR A 88 -4.29 -27.63 7.03
N PRO A 89 -4.53 -28.59 7.94
CA PRO A 89 -4.47 -30.02 7.66
C PRO A 89 -5.74 -30.47 6.89
N THR A 90 -5.90 -29.98 5.67
CA THR A 90 -6.94 -30.43 4.73
C THR A 90 -6.35 -31.44 3.73
N THR A 91 -7.22 -32.10 2.95
CA THR A 91 -6.79 -32.96 1.84
C THR A 91 -7.25 -32.34 0.52
N PRO A 92 -6.35 -31.76 -0.31
CA PRO A 92 -4.92 -31.52 -0.06
C PRO A 92 -4.69 -30.38 0.97
N PRO A 93 -3.48 -30.28 1.57
CA PRO A 93 -3.17 -29.23 2.55
C PRO A 93 -3.38 -27.83 1.97
N SER A 94 -4.03 -26.96 2.75
CA SER A 94 -4.31 -25.58 2.36
C SER A 94 -3.40 -24.62 3.13
N VAL A 95 -3.01 -23.54 2.48
CA VAL A 95 -2.17 -22.49 3.09
C VAL A 95 -2.89 -21.16 2.94
N GLU A 96 -3.01 -20.43 4.05
CA GLU A 96 -3.54 -19.06 4.06
C GLU A 96 -2.52 -18.08 4.63
N TYR A 97 -2.58 -16.87 4.11
CA TYR A 97 -1.81 -15.73 4.56
C TYR A 97 -2.76 -14.74 5.23
N ARG A 98 -2.30 -14.10 6.30
CA ARG A 98 -3.07 -13.08 7.03
C ARG A 98 -2.13 -11.99 7.55
N LEU A 99 -2.62 -10.76 7.65
CA LEU A 99 -1.88 -9.72 8.36
C LEU A 99 -1.64 -10.12 9.81
N SER A 100 -0.41 -9.89 10.28
CA SER A 100 -0.07 -9.96 11.70
C SER A 100 -0.61 -8.71 12.42
N PRO A 101 -0.52 -8.63 13.77
CA PRO A 101 -0.78 -7.38 14.49
C PRO A 101 0.08 -6.21 13.98
N LEU A 102 1.36 -6.46 13.69
CA LEU A 102 2.27 -5.46 13.13
C LEU A 102 1.81 -5.02 11.74
N GLY A 103 1.49 -5.96 10.84
CA GLY A 103 0.96 -5.64 9.51
C GLY A 103 -0.36 -4.86 9.55
N ARG A 104 -1.22 -5.13 10.53
CA ARG A 104 -2.46 -4.35 10.75
C ARG A 104 -2.18 -2.92 11.18
N SER A 105 -1.20 -2.69 12.06
CA SER A 105 -0.82 -1.33 12.48
C SER A 105 -0.29 -0.47 11.33
N LEU A 106 0.14 -1.08 10.23
CA LEU A 106 0.59 -0.37 9.02
C LEU A 106 -0.57 0.18 8.18
N LEU A 107 -1.81 -0.29 8.38
CA LEU A 107 -2.96 0.14 7.59
C LEU A 107 -3.29 1.63 7.81
N ASP A 108 -3.14 2.14 9.03
CA ASP A 108 -3.42 3.54 9.36
C ASP A 108 -2.50 4.54 8.63
N PRO A 109 -1.15 4.40 8.69
CA PRO A 109 -0.27 5.27 7.93
C PRO A 109 -0.45 5.09 6.40
N MET A 110 -0.72 3.87 5.92
CA MET A 110 -0.99 3.64 4.50
C MET A 110 -2.28 4.31 4.05
N ALA A 111 -3.35 4.25 4.83
CA ALA A 111 -4.61 4.92 4.52
C ALA A 111 -4.40 6.43 4.34
N SER A 112 -3.60 7.04 5.22
CA SER A 112 -3.24 8.46 5.12
C SER A 112 -2.49 8.78 3.82
N LEU A 113 -1.55 7.92 3.42
CA LEU A 113 -0.80 8.06 2.17
C LEU A 113 -1.70 7.87 0.94
N ILE A 114 -2.60 6.89 0.96
CA ILE A 114 -3.56 6.62 -0.12
C ILE A 114 -4.51 7.81 -0.31
N VAL A 115 -5.05 8.37 0.77
CA VAL A 115 -5.93 9.55 0.72
C VAL A 115 -5.20 10.78 0.19
N TRP A 116 -3.93 10.95 0.53
CA TRP A 116 -3.11 12.00 -0.08
C TRP A 116 -2.88 11.75 -1.58
N ALA A 117 -2.48 10.52 -1.95
CA ALA A 117 -2.19 10.16 -3.33
C ALA A 117 -3.41 10.31 -4.25
N ASP A 118 -4.60 9.93 -3.78
CA ASP A 118 -5.86 10.09 -4.50
C ASP A 118 -6.14 11.57 -4.81
N ARG A 119 -6.06 12.43 -3.78
CA ARG A 119 -6.26 13.88 -3.90
C ARG A 119 -5.22 14.56 -4.80
N SER A 120 -3.96 14.13 -4.72
CA SER A 120 -2.85 14.74 -5.46
C SER A 120 -2.62 14.11 -6.84
N SER A 121 -3.34 13.05 -7.19
CA SER A 121 -3.13 12.30 -8.43
C SER A 121 -3.17 13.19 -9.67
N GLY A 122 -4.16 14.09 -9.80
CA GLY A 122 -4.29 15.00 -10.93
C GLY A 122 -3.10 15.96 -11.07
N GLU A 123 -2.63 16.53 -9.96
CA GLU A 123 -1.46 17.42 -9.95
C GLU A 123 -0.19 16.70 -10.38
N ILE A 124 0.02 15.46 -9.90
CA ILE A 124 1.16 14.62 -10.26
C ILE A 124 1.12 14.28 -11.76
N HIS A 125 -0.04 13.91 -12.31
CA HIS A 125 -0.17 13.62 -13.75
C HIS A 125 0.10 14.87 -14.60
N ALA A 126 -0.43 16.03 -14.22
CA ALA A 126 -0.15 17.29 -14.90
C ALA A 126 1.35 17.67 -14.83
N ALA A 127 2.03 17.39 -13.72
CA ALA A 127 3.46 17.60 -13.59
C ALA A 127 4.26 16.69 -14.54
N ARG A 128 3.88 15.40 -14.65
CA ARG A 128 4.49 14.45 -15.60
C ARG A 128 4.31 14.89 -17.04
N ALA A 129 3.09 15.23 -17.46
CA ALA A 129 2.81 15.69 -18.82
C ALA A 129 3.64 16.94 -19.20
N ARG A 130 3.79 17.89 -18.28
CA ARG A 130 4.65 19.07 -18.45
C ARG A 130 6.12 18.71 -18.63
N PHE A 131 6.63 17.74 -17.86
CA PHE A 131 8.01 17.28 -17.96
C PHE A 131 8.26 16.52 -19.27
N ASP A 132 7.34 15.64 -19.65
CA ASP A 132 7.42 14.80 -20.85
C ASP A 132 7.18 15.60 -22.16
N GLY A 133 6.88 16.90 -22.06
CA GLY A 133 6.64 17.77 -23.23
C GLY A 133 5.38 17.42 -24.02
N SER A 134 4.44 16.68 -23.43
CA SER A 134 3.19 16.28 -24.08
C SER A 134 2.12 17.37 -23.86
N PRO A 135 1.44 17.87 -24.91
CA PRO A 135 0.32 18.79 -24.72
C PRO A 135 -0.80 18.06 -23.98
N THR A 136 -1.14 18.57 -22.79
CA THR A 136 -2.13 18.05 -21.87
C THR A 136 -3.52 17.94 -22.52
N ASP A 137 -3.97 16.74 -22.89
CA ASP A 137 -5.41 16.45 -23.03
C ASP A 137 -5.85 15.65 -21.80
N VAL A 138 -6.38 16.35 -20.79
CA VAL A 138 -6.90 15.75 -19.56
C VAL A 138 -8.42 15.66 -19.69
N PRO A 139 -9.01 14.45 -19.78
CA PRO A 139 -10.45 14.31 -19.63
C PRO A 139 -10.82 14.62 -18.17
N GLN A 140 -11.57 15.70 -17.96
CA GLN A 140 -12.12 16.02 -16.64
C GLN A 140 -13.00 14.88 -16.12
N SER A 141 -12.69 14.42 -14.91
CA SER A 141 -13.49 13.46 -14.16
C SER A 141 -14.95 13.91 -14.11
N ARG A 142 -15.82 13.11 -14.73
CA ARG A 142 -17.27 13.30 -14.70
C ARG A 142 -17.74 13.07 -13.26
N ALA A 143 -18.21 14.13 -12.60
CA ALA A 143 -18.87 14.04 -11.30
C ALA A 143 -19.97 12.97 -11.34
N VAL A 144 -19.89 12.01 -10.41
CA VAL A 144 -20.95 11.03 -10.17
C VAL A 144 -22.19 11.79 -9.69
N LYS A 145 -23.19 11.97 -10.57
CA LYS A 145 -24.51 12.47 -10.18
C LYS A 145 -25.17 11.43 -9.28
N THR A 146 -25.30 11.76 -7.99
CA THR A 146 -26.18 11.05 -7.06
C THR A 146 -27.62 11.15 -7.56
N ARG A 147 -28.23 10.01 -7.91
CA ARG A 147 -29.67 9.93 -8.16
C ARG A 147 -30.40 10.14 -6.83
N LYS A 148 -31.20 11.20 -6.77
CA LYS A 148 -32.16 11.47 -5.69
C LYS A 148 -33.29 10.43 -5.82
N THR A 149 -33.34 9.46 -4.92
CA THR A 149 -34.45 8.51 -4.79
C THR A 149 -35.66 9.29 -4.26
N GLY A 150 -36.68 9.45 -5.10
CA GLY A 150 -37.98 9.97 -4.69
C GLY A 150 -38.72 8.91 -3.87
N VAL A 151 -39.15 9.27 -2.67
CA VAL A 151 -40.16 8.54 -1.89
C VAL A 151 -41.53 8.89 -2.48
N PRO A 152 -42.40 7.93 -2.82
CA PRO A 152 -43.76 8.25 -3.23
C PRO A 152 -44.62 8.54 -2.00
N ALA A 153 -45.38 9.63 -2.10
CA ALA A 153 -46.42 10.01 -1.15
C ALA A 153 -47.53 8.95 -1.13
N ALA A 154 -47.90 8.50 0.05
CA ALA A 154 -49.10 7.72 0.29
C ALA A 154 -50.33 8.64 0.16
N THR A 155 -51.33 8.20 -0.60
CA THR A 155 -52.69 8.72 -0.57
C THR A 155 -53.61 7.53 -0.76
N GLY A 156 -54.49 7.30 0.21
CA GLY A 156 -55.46 6.20 0.24
C GLY A 156 -55.57 5.59 1.62
#